data_AF-A0A382EQ33-F1
#
_entry.id   AF-A0A382EQ33-F1
#
_cell.length_a   1.000
_cell.length_b   1.000
_cell.length_c   1.000
_cell.angle_alpha   90.00
_cell.angle_beta   90.00
_cell.angle_gamma   90.00
#
_symmetry.space_group_name_H-M   'P 1'
#
loop_
_entity.id
_entity.type
_entity.pdbx_description
1 polymer ?
#
loop_
_entity_poly.entity_id
_entity_poly.type
_entity_poly.pdbx_seq_one_letter_code
_entity_poly.pdbx_strand_id
1 'polypeptide(L)'
;SPQGPAGSMIIFHSCLVHASTNNLSPFNRISVYLSLCAVSNHIRRFKRKEYIAHRDFTPIGCLPDDCLIKDYEVNLPWEKGVPESAYQTSLEEISK
;
A
#
# COMPACT_ATOMS: atom_id res chain seq x y z
N SER A 1 11.53 12.84 15.71
CA SER A 1 10.60 11.90 15.04
C SER A 1 9.73 11.25 16.10
N PRO A 2 8.48 10.88 15.78
CA PRO A 2 7.66 10.04 16.65
C PRO A 2 8.35 8.70 16.96
N GLN A 3 8.13 8.17 18.16
CA GLN A 3 8.67 6.90 18.65
C GLN A 3 7.53 6.04 19.20
N GLY A 4 7.66 4.72 19.14
CA GLY A 4 6.69 3.78 19.70
C GLY A 4 7.18 2.33 19.60
N PRO A 5 6.65 1.42 20.43
CA PRO A 5 6.95 -0.02 20.33
C PRO A 5 6.42 -0.61 19.02
N ALA A 6 6.87 -1.83 18.67
CA ALA A 6 6.32 -2.59 17.54
C ALA A 6 4.78 -2.70 17.64
N GLY A 7 4.09 -2.50 16.52
CA GLY A 7 2.63 -2.37 16.46
C GLY A 7 2.10 -0.93 16.58
N SER A 8 2.95 0.04 16.93
CA SER A 8 2.57 1.45 16.88
C SER A 8 2.40 1.93 15.44
N MET A 9 1.42 2.80 15.21
CA MET A 9 1.14 3.38 13.89
C MET A 9 1.31 4.90 13.90
N ILE A 10 1.77 5.44 12.77
CA ILE A 10 1.78 6.87 12.49
C ILE A 10 0.94 7.09 11.24
N ILE A 11 -0.05 7.97 11.35
CA ILE A 11 -0.91 8.36 10.24
C ILE A 11 -0.55 9.79 9.86
N PHE A 12 -0.31 10.03 8.58
CA PHE A 12 0.02 11.36 8.10
C PHE A 12 -0.51 11.60 6.68
N HIS A 13 -0.69 12.87 6.34
CA HIS A 13 -1.19 13.29 5.02
C HIS A 13 -0.10 13.14 3.94
N SER A 14 -0.49 12.79 2.71
CA SER A 14 0.44 12.53 1.59
C SER A 14 1.36 13.71 1.24
N CYS A 15 0.92 14.95 1.48
CA CYS A 15 1.70 16.16 1.25
C CYS A 15 2.65 16.53 2.41
N LEU A 16 2.72 15.76 3.49
CA LEU A 16 3.67 16.02 4.58
C LEU A 16 5.09 15.75 4.09
N VAL A 17 5.99 16.73 4.20
CA VAL A 17 7.42 16.50 3.94
C VAL A 17 7.97 15.61 5.05
N HIS A 18 8.52 14.46 4.68
CA HIS A 18 9.04 13.48 5.63
C HIS A 18 10.23 12.72 5.03
N ALA A 19 11.12 12.28 5.92
CA ALA A 19 12.27 11.44 5.59
C ALA A 19 12.72 10.70 6.85
N SER A 20 13.59 9.70 6.66
CA SER A 20 14.26 9.01 7.75
C SER A 20 15.78 9.14 7.62
N THR A 21 16.47 9.32 8.73
CA THR A 21 17.94 9.23 8.77
C THR A 21 18.41 7.78 8.67
N ASN A 22 19.69 7.59 8.35
CA ASN A 22 20.35 6.29 8.35
C ASN A 22 20.29 5.64 9.74
N ASN A 23 20.13 4.32 9.78
CA ASN A 23 20.16 3.55 11.01
C ASN A 23 21.59 3.15 11.36
N LEU A 24 22.17 3.76 12.38
CA LEU A 24 23.53 3.46 12.88
C LEU A 24 23.54 2.49 14.07
N SER A 25 22.36 2.08 14.54
CA SER A 25 22.23 1.18 15.69
C SER A 25 22.37 -0.29 15.25
N PRO A 26 22.67 -1.22 16.18
CA PRO A 26 22.68 -2.66 15.88
C PRO A 26 21.27 -3.25 15.70
N PHE A 27 20.20 -2.46 15.88
CA PHE A 27 18.82 -2.95 15.85
C PHE A 27 18.15 -2.64 14.51
N ASN A 28 17.37 -3.58 13.99
CA ASN A 28 16.63 -3.37 12.74
C ASN A 28 15.50 -2.35 12.90
N ARG A 29 15.31 -1.51 11.88
CA ARG A 29 14.15 -0.61 11.75
C ARG A 29 13.30 -1.07 10.57
N ILE A 30 12.33 -1.93 10.84
CA ILE A 30 11.38 -2.43 9.84
C ILE A 30 10.09 -1.62 9.96
N SER A 31 9.59 -1.15 8.83
CA SER A 31 8.35 -0.39 8.77
C SER A 31 7.53 -0.84 7.56
N VAL A 32 6.25 -1.08 7.78
CA VAL A 32 5.27 -1.35 6.73
C VAL A 32 4.59 -0.03 6.40
N TYR A 33 4.46 0.26 5.11
CA TYR A 33 3.89 1.52 4.63
C TYR A 33 2.62 1.26 3.83
N LEU A 34 1.54 1.95 4.20
CA LEU A 34 0.26 1.88 3.49
C LEU A 34 -0.08 3.26 2.94
N SER A 35 -0.09 3.39 1.61
CA SER A 35 -0.52 4.59 0.91
C SER A 35 -2.01 4.48 0.60
N LEU A 36 -2.85 5.10 1.41
CA LEU A 36 -4.29 5.06 1.25
C LEU A 36 -4.79 6.25 0.42
N CYS A 37 -5.74 6.00 -0.47
CA CYS A 37 -6.42 7.01 -1.26
C CYS A 37 -7.94 6.76 -1.25
N ALA A 38 -8.73 7.83 -1.29
CA ALA A 38 -10.17 7.69 -1.50
C ALA A 38 -10.45 7.14 -2.91
N VAL A 39 -11.44 6.26 -3.03
CA VAL A 39 -11.85 5.65 -4.32
C VAL A 39 -12.26 6.72 -5.34
N SER A 40 -12.82 7.84 -4.87
CA SER A 40 -13.16 9.01 -5.71
C SER A 40 -11.94 9.74 -6.29
N ASN A 41 -10.73 9.47 -5.79
CA ASN A 41 -9.47 10.10 -6.19
C ASN A 41 -8.48 9.08 -6.80
N HIS A 42 -9.00 8.07 -7.50
CA HIS A 42 -8.17 7.09 -8.19
C HIS A 42 -7.41 7.69 -9.38
N ILE A 43 -6.30 7.04 -9.75
CA ILE A 43 -5.48 7.45 -10.89
C ILE A 43 -6.19 7.15 -12.21
N ARG A 44 -6.07 8.05 -13.19
CA ARG A 44 -6.67 7.88 -14.54
C ARG A 44 -5.68 7.49 -15.63
N ARG A 45 -4.40 7.40 -15.29
CA ARG A 45 -3.33 7.05 -16.23
C ARG A 45 -2.40 6.06 -15.55
N PHE A 46 -2.22 4.89 -16.14
CA PHE A 46 -1.41 3.82 -15.58
C PHE A 46 0.06 3.95 -16.01
N LYS A 47 0.70 5.04 -15.56
CA LYS A 47 2.10 5.35 -15.91
C LYS A 47 3.13 4.44 -15.23
N ARG A 48 2.72 3.71 -14.19
CA ARG A 48 3.59 2.83 -13.41
C ARG A 48 3.00 1.42 -13.35
N LYS A 49 3.89 0.46 -13.08
CA LYS A 49 3.52 -0.94 -12.84
C LYS A 49 2.56 -1.01 -11.65
N GLU A 50 1.65 -1.97 -11.69
CA GLU A 50 0.52 -2.06 -10.77
C GLU A 50 0.95 -2.26 -9.31
N TYR A 51 2.01 -3.02 -9.06
CA TYR A 51 2.58 -3.20 -7.71
C TYR A 51 3.19 -1.92 -7.11
N ILE A 52 3.31 -0.84 -7.90
CA ILE A 52 3.69 0.49 -7.43
C ILE A 52 2.47 1.40 -7.33
N ALA A 53 1.55 1.29 -8.30
CA ALA A 53 0.35 2.10 -8.40
C ALA A 53 -0.84 1.21 -8.79
N HIS A 54 -1.65 0.86 -7.79
CA HIS A 54 -2.77 -0.07 -7.93
C HIS A 54 -3.82 0.43 -8.95
N ARG A 55 -4.50 -0.55 -9.55
CA ARG A 55 -5.54 -0.34 -10.58
C ARG A 55 -6.91 -0.86 -10.17
N ASP A 56 -6.96 -1.67 -9.13
CA ASP A 56 -8.20 -2.00 -8.44
C ASP A 56 -8.53 -0.89 -7.44
N PHE A 57 -9.71 -0.30 -7.59
CA PHE A 57 -10.22 0.78 -6.74
C PHE A 57 -11.46 0.33 -5.96
N THR A 58 -11.67 -0.97 -5.82
CA THR A 58 -12.72 -1.51 -4.94
C THR A 58 -12.49 -1.03 -3.50
N PRO A 59 -13.52 -0.54 -2.80
CA PRO A 59 -13.39 -0.12 -1.41
C PRO A 59 -12.84 -1.24 -0.52
N ILE A 60 -11.93 -0.89 0.40
CA ILE A 60 -11.37 -1.83 1.37
C ILE A 60 -12.45 -2.20 2.39
N GLY A 61 -12.73 -3.50 2.52
CA GLY A 61 -13.58 -4.04 3.57
C GLY A 61 -12.78 -4.40 4.82
N CYS A 62 -13.37 -4.16 6.00
CA CYS A 62 -12.77 -4.62 7.26
C CYS A 62 -12.95 -6.14 7.41
N LEU A 63 -11.88 -6.81 7.82
CA LEU A 63 -11.96 -8.19 8.31
C LEU A 63 -12.35 -8.22 9.80
N PRO A 64 -12.74 -9.38 10.34
CA PRO A 64 -12.98 -9.53 11.78
C PRO A 64 -11.75 -9.21 12.64
N ASP A 65 -11.98 -8.81 13.90
CA ASP A 65 -10.92 -8.35 14.82
C ASP A 65 -9.81 -9.38 15.08
N ASP A 66 -10.09 -10.67 14.92
CA ASP A 66 -9.13 -11.77 15.10
C ASP A 66 -8.42 -12.19 13.80
N CYS A 67 -8.53 -11.41 12.72
CA CYS A 67 -7.96 -11.71 11.40
C CYS A 67 -6.42 -11.82 11.32
N LEU A 68 -5.72 -11.46 12.39
CA LEU A 68 -4.27 -11.64 12.49
C LEU A 68 -3.85 -12.95 13.16
N ILE A 69 -4.81 -13.66 13.78
CA ILE A 69 -4.56 -14.87 14.58
C ILE A 69 -5.30 -16.07 14.00
N LYS A 70 -6.31 -15.84 13.15
CA LYS A 70 -7.04 -16.88 12.43
C LYS A 70 -7.04 -16.60 10.93
N ASP A 71 -7.05 -17.67 10.16
CA ASP A 71 -7.16 -17.60 8.72
C ASP A 71 -8.57 -17.18 8.30
N TYR A 72 -8.63 -16.19 7.42
CA TYR A 72 -9.84 -15.74 6.75
C TYR A 72 -9.63 -15.79 5.25
N GLU A 73 -10.71 -16.06 4.51
CA GLU A 73 -10.67 -15.98 3.06
C GLU A 73 -10.42 -14.52 2.64
N VAL A 74 -9.30 -14.30 1.97
CA VAL A 74 -8.89 -12.99 1.47
C VAL A 74 -8.47 -13.12 0.01
N ASN A 75 -8.69 -12.06 -0.77
CA ASN A 75 -8.25 -12.04 -2.16
C ASN A 75 -6.73 -11.86 -2.22
N LEU A 76 -6.01 -12.87 -2.73
CA LEU A 76 -4.56 -12.85 -2.93
C LEU A 76 -4.24 -12.93 -4.43
N PRO A 77 -4.49 -11.86 -5.21
CA PRO A 77 -4.46 -11.92 -6.67
C PRO A 77 -3.07 -12.27 -7.22
N TRP A 78 -2.02 -12.05 -6.42
CA TRP A 78 -0.62 -12.28 -6.79
C TRP A 78 0.06 -13.38 -5.96
N GLU A 79 -0.71 -14.27 -5.32
CA GLU A 79 -0.17 -15.40 -4.55
C GLU A 79 0.82 -16.24 -5.38
N LYS A 80 0.47 -16.47 -6.66
CA LYS A 80 1.28 -17.24 -7.62
C LYS A 80 2.26 -16.37 -8.43
N GLY A 81 2.51 -15.15 -7.97
CA GLY A 81 3.36 -14.17 -8.64
C GLY A 81 2.57 -13.04 -9.30
N VAL A 82 3.30 -12.03 -9.76
CA VAL A 82 2.74 -10.84 -10.38
C VAL A 82 2.38 -11.15 -11.85
N PRO A 83 1.12 -10.94 -12.28
CA PRO A 83 0.71 -11.23 -13.64
C PRO A 83 1.36 -10.28 -14.65
N GLU A 84 1.49 -10.70 -15.91
CA GLU A 84 2.13 -9.88 -16.96
C GLU A 84 1.39 -8.54 -17.17
N SER A 85 0.06 -8.54 -17.03
CA SER A 85 -0.78 -7.34 -17.10
C SER A 85 -0.39 -6.24 -16.10
N ALA A 86 0.11 -6.62 -14.92
CA ALA A 86 0.55 -5.69 -13.89
C ALA A 86 1.83 -4.92 -14.28
N TYR A 87 2.59 -5.41 -15.26
CA TYR A 87 3.79 -4.75 -15.77
C TYR A 87 3.50 -3.75 -16.89
N GLN A 88 2.36 -3.86 -17.58
CA GLN A 88 1.99 -3.02 -18.71
C GLN A 88 1.68 -1.60 -18.26
N THR A 89 2.22 -0.58 -18.92
CA THR A 89 1.92 0.84 -18.59
C THR A 89 1.34 1.56 -19.79
N SER A 90 0.54 2.60 -19.54
CA SER A 90 -0.04 3.43 -20.59
C SER A 90 -0.05 4.90 -20.18
N LEU A 91 0.08 5.77 -21.18
CA LEU A 91 -0.08 7.21 -21.06
C LEU A 91 -1.51 7.66 -21.39
N GLU A 92 -2.31 6.77 -21.96
CA GLU A 92 -3.71 7.04 -22.28
C GLU A 92 -4.51 7.33 -21.02
N GLU A 93 -5.47 8.24 -21.14
CA GLU A 93 -6.36 8.60 -20.05
C GLU A 93 -7.62 7.73 -20.11
N ILE A 94 -7.94 7.12 -18.97
CA ILE A 94 -9.12 6.31 -18.80
C ILE A 94 -10.30 7.26 -18.55
N SER A 95 -11.40 7.06 -19.27
CA SER A 95 -12.64 7.81 -19.03
C SER A 95 -13.08 7.66 -17.58
N LYS A 96 -13.72 8.71 -17.05
CA LYS A 96 -14.50 8.59 -15.82
C LYS A 96 -15.67 7.62 -16.01
#